data_AF-A0A3D4B0T0-F1
#
_entry.id   AF-A0A3D4B0T0-F1
#
_cell.length_a   1.000
_cell.length_b   1.000
_cell.length_c   1.000
_cell.angle_alpha   90.00
_cell.angle_beta   90.00
_cell.angle_gamma   90.00
#
_symmetry.space_group_name_H-M   'P 1'
#
loop_
_entity.id
_entity.type
_entity.pdbx_description
1 polymer ?
#
loop_
_entity_poly.entity_id
_entity_poly.type
_entity_poly.pdbx_seq_one_letter_code
_entity_poly.pdbx_strand_id
1 'polypeptide(L)'
;MPGSWSMSFSKRNRAACKTSSREQRNNAMPYVLVTGGTGMVGSTMVDYILTEHTDYDVVAMRRVDSNLKNITHVLDHPRVHWEMGDLLDLESLKRILTTYKPVRCFHTAGMSHVPTAWRFPQDCMQVNVIGQINLFEAIREICPECCIQTCGSSEEYGLV
;
A
#
# COMPACT_ATOMS: atom_id res chain seq x y z
N MET A 1 3.86 -8.41 -54.03
CA MET A 1 4.77 -7.44 -53.38
C MET A 1 4.14 -7.01 -52.06
N PRO A 2 4.75 -7.28 -50.89
CA PRO A 2 4.15 -6.94 -49.61
C PRO A 2 4.37 -5.46 -49.29
N GLY A 3 3.29 -4.75 -48.97
CA GLY A 3 3.31 -3.35 -48.58
C GLY A 3 3.88 -3.15 -47.17
N SER A 4 4.81 -2.22 -47.05
CA SER A 4 5.40 -1.78 -45.78
C SER A 4 4.49 -0.78 -45.07
N TRP A 5 3.85 -1.21 -43.99
CA TRP A 5 3.24 -0.30 -43.02
C TRP A 5 4.32 0.19 -42.06
N SER A 6 4.76 1.44 -42.21
CA SER A 6 5.61 2.08 -41.22
C SER A 6 4.74 2.76 -40.15
N MET A 7 4.59 2.11 -39.00
CA MET A 7 4.05 2.77 -37.81
C MET A 7 5.17 3.61 -37.18
N SER A 8 5.12 4.93 -37.37
CA SER A 8 5.89 5.84 -36.54
C SER A 8 5.31 5.85 -35.13
N PHE A 9 5.92 5.12 -34.20
CA PHE A 9 5.68 5.35 -32.78
C PHE A 9 6.23 6.74 -32.42
N SER A 10 5.32 7.72 -32.23
CA SER A 10 5.69 8.98 -31.60
C SER A 10 6.27 8.66 -30.24
N LYS A 11 7.56 8.97 -30.05
CA LYS A 11 8.22 8.90 -28.74
C LYS A 11 7.44 9.84 -27.81
N ARG A 12 6.57 9.28 -26.97
CA ARG A 12 5.98 10.06 -25.87
C ARG A 12 7.15 10.55 -25.03
N ASN A 13 7.20 11.86 -24.91
CA ASN A 13 8.18 12.62 -24.18
C ASN A 13 8.28 12.07 -22.74
N ARG A 14 9.33 11.31 -22.41
CA ARG A 14 9.75 11.07 -21.02
C ARG A 14 10.46 12.34 -20.52
N ALA A 15 9.75 13.46 -20.57
CA ALA A 15 10.25 14.73 -20.08
C ALA A 15 9.87 14.85 -18.60
N ALA A 16 10.88 14.59 -17.76
CA ALA A 16 11.04 15.16 -16.43
C ALA A 16 9.87 14.98 -15.45
N CYS A 17 9.86 13.85 -14.74
CA CYS A 17 9.50 13.90 -13.31
C CYS A 17 10.56 14.79 -12.65
N LYS A 18 10.27 16.09 -12.57
CA LYS A 18 11.20 17.09 -12.05
C LYS A 18 11.51 16.71 -10.60
N THR A 19 12.78 16.43 -10.37
CA THR A 19 13.42 16.22 -9.07
C THR A 19 13.39 17.45 -8.15
N SER A 20 12.57 18.47 -8.46
CA SER A 20 12.54 19.76 -7.77
C SER A 20 11.77 19.77 -6.44
N SER A 21 11.22 18.63 -6.00
CA SER A 21 10.58 18.49 -4.68
C SER A 21 11.49 17.84 -3.63
N ARG A 22 12.70 17.41 -4.01
CA ARG A 22 13.61 16.65 -3.12
C ARG A 22 14.43 17.55 -2.19
N GLU A 23 14.61 18.83 -2.53
CA GLU A 23 15.54 19.74 -1.83
C GLU A 23 14.95 20.53 -0.65
N GLN A 24 13.66 20.36 -0.33
CA GLN A 24 12.99 21.10 0.77
C GLN A 24 12.19 20.19 1.71
N ARG A 25 12.54 18.92 1.81
CA ARG A 25 11.99 18.08 2.89
C ARG A 25 12.78 18.37 4.17
N ASN A 26 12.08 18.88 5.17
CA ASN A 26 12.54 18.94 6.56
C ASN A 26 13.28 17.64 6.93
N ASN A 27 14.22 17.76 7.87
CA ASN A 27 15.17 16.76 8.38
C ASN A 27 14.55 15.44 8.94
N ALA A 28 13.28 15.15 8.66
CA ALA A 28 12.54 13.96 9.07
C ALA A 28 12.49 12.92 7.93
N MET A 29 12.69 11.67 8.30
CA MET A 29 12.65 10.53 7.37
C MET A 29 11.25 10.39 6.74
N PRO A 30 11.14 10.18 5.42
CA PRO A 30 9.85 9.92 4.76
C PRO A 30 9.20 8.64 5.28
N TYR A 31 7.87 8.65 5.39
CA TYR A 31 7.11 7.47 5.78
C TYR A 31 6.61 6.65 4.58
N VAL A 32 6.60 5.33 4.76
CA VAL A 32 5.92 4.36 3.89
C VAL A 32 4.81 3.69 4.68
N LEU A 33 3.58 3.73 4.15
CA LEU A 33 2.44 3.04 4.73
C LEU A 33 2.36 1.60 4.19
N VAL A 34 2.29 0.62 5.10
CA VAL A 34 1.98 -0.78 4.77
C VAL A 34 0.64 -1.13 5.42
N THR A 35 -0.40 -1.29 4.60
CA THR A 35 -1.68 -1.80 5.13
C THR A 35 -1.61 -3.32 5.26
N GLY A 36 -2.23 -3.87 6.30
CA GLY A 36 -2.20 -5.32 6.55
C GLY A 36 -0.84 -5.80 7.07
N GLY A 37 -0.13 -4.96 7.83
CA GLY A 37 1.28 -5.17 8.20
C GLY A 37 1.57 -6.42 9.04
N THR A 38 0.55 -7.04 9.63
CA THR A 38 0.67 -8.32 10.36
C THR A 38 0.46 -9.55 9.48
N GLY A 39 -0.11 -9.38 8.29
CA GLY A 39 -0.32 -10.45 7.31
C GLY A 39 1.00 -10.92 6.71
N MET A 40 1.00 -12.07 6.03
CA MET A 40 2.22 -12.67 5.45
C MET A 40 2.95 -11.69 4.51
N VAL A 41 2.25 -11.12 3.53
CA VAL A 41 2.86 -10.19 2.57
C VAL A 41 3.23 -8.87 3.24
N GLY A 42 2.35 -8.35 4.10
CA GLY A 42 2.57 -7.09 4.81
C GLY A 42 3.79 -7.13 5.71
N SER A 43 3.95 -8.18 6.53
CA SER A 43 5.11 -8.30 7.43
C SER A 43 6.41 -8.48 6.66
N THR A 44 6.42 -9.26 5.58
CA THR A 44 7.59 -9.39 4.71
C THR A 44 7.95 -8.07 4.03
N MET A 45 6.95 -7.26 3.65
CA MET A 45 7.20 -5.91 3.12
C MET A 45 7.81 -4.99 4.18
N VAL A 46 7.35 -5.06 5.44
CA VAL A 46 7.97 -4.33 6.55
C VAL A 46 9.44 -4.73 6.68
N ASP A 47 9.74 -6.03 6.74
CA ASP A 47 11.12 -6.53 6.84
C ASP A 47 11.98 -6.04 5.67
N TYR A 48 11.49 -6.16 4.44
CA TYR A 48 12.18 -5.73 3.23
C TYR A 48 12.53 -4.22 3.27
N ILE A 49 11.60 -3.38 3.70
CA ILE A 49 11.86 -1.93 3.81
C ILE A 49 12.92 -1.66 4.89
N LEU A 50 12.85 -2.37 6.02
CA LEU A 50 13.83 -2.18 7.10
C LEU A 50 15.24 -2.57 6.67
N THR A 51 15.39 -3.64 5.88
CA THR A 51 16.70 -4.16 5.44
C THR A 51 17.26 -3.41 4.23
N GLU A 52 16.45 -3.19 3.19
CA GLU A 52 16.94 -2.67 1.90
C GLU A 52 16.78 -1.15 1.76
N HIS A 53 15.95 -0.52 2.59
CA HIS A 53 15.56 0.89 2.45
C HIS A 53 15.66 1.64 3.78
N THR A 54 16.89 1.97 4.17
CA THR A 54 17.18 2.71 5.42
C THR A 54 16.77 4.17 5.39
N ASP A 55 16.34 4.67 4.22
CA ASP A 55 15.89 6.05 3.99
C ASP A 55 14.40 6.28 4.30
N TYR A 56 13.66 5.28 4.80
CA TYR A 56 12.25 5.41 5.16
C TYR A 56 11.94 4.89 6.57
N ASP A 57 10.93 5.48 7.20
CA ASP A 57 10.25 4.89 8.35
C ASP A 57 8.97 4.18 7.89
N VAL A 58 8.60 3.12 8.59
CA VAL A 58 7.46 2.27 8.22
C VAL A 58 6.29 2.56 9.15
N VAL A 59 5.13 2.87 8.56
CA VAL A 59 3.86 2.91 9.27
C VAL A 59 3.08 1.67 8.89
N ALA A 60 2.96 0.72 9.82
CA ALA A 60 2.32 -0.56 9.56
C ALA A 60 0.94 -0.61 10.22
N MET A 61 -0.11 -0.67 9.39
CA MET A 61 -1.49 -0.70 9.87
C MET A 61 -1.93 -2.13 10.20
N ARG A 62 -2.53 -2.31 11.38
CA ARG A 62 -3.09 -3.59 11.87
C ARG A 62 -4.44 -3.40 12.55
N ARG A 63 -5.25 -4.46 12.59
CA ARG A 63 -6.50 -4.52 13.38
C ARG A 63 -6.23 -5.00 14.81
N VAL A 64 -7.13 -4.70 15.75
CA VAL A 64 -7.00 -4.99 17.19
C VAL A 64 -6.74 -6.47 17.47
N ASP A 65 -7.40 -7.33 16.72
CA ASP A 65 -7.39 -8.79 16.84
C ASP A 65 -6.38 -9.47 15.88
N SER A 66 -5.46 -8.71 15.30
CA SER A 66 -4.50 -9.26 14.35
C SER A 66 -3.48 -10.19 15.01
N ASN A 67 -3.18 -11.31 14.36
CA ASN A 67 -2.14 -12.23 14.81
C ASN A 67 -0.74 -11.61 14.62
N LEU A 68 0.05 -11.53 15.70
CA LEU A 68 1.37 -10.89 15.70
C LEU A 68 2.53 -11.83 15.39
N LYS A 69 2.27 -13.13 15.16
CA LYS A 69 3.32 -14.15 14.98
C LYS A 69 4.36 -13.80 13.91
N ASN A 70 3.97 -13.05 12.87
CA ASN A 70 4.85 -12.72 11.75
C ASN A 70 5.72 -11.47 12.03
N ILE A 71 5.49 -10.76 13.14
CA ILE A 71 6.09 -9.44 13.38
C ILE A 71 6.74 -9.33 14.77
N THR A 72 6.79 -10.42 15.54
CA THR A 72 7.31 -10.38 16.91
C THR A 72 8.74 -9.85 17.00
N HIS A 73 9.56 -10.03 15.97
CA HIS A 73 10.94 -9.57 15.89
C HIS A 73 11.08 -8.07 15.58
N VAL A 74 10.02 -7.41 15.12
CA VAL A 74 10.01 -5.98 14.73
C VAL A 74 8.98 -5.14 15.48
N LEU A 75 8.32 -5.69 16.51
CA LEU A 75 7.33 -4.97 17.31
C LEU A 75 7.90 -3.70 17.95
N ASP A 76 9.10 -3.80 18.51
CA ASP A 76 9.79 -2.69 19.20
C ASP A 76 10.85 -2.02 18.31
N HIS A 77 10.82 -2.26 16.99
CA HIS A 77 11.80 -1.68 16.09
C HIS A 77 11.60 -0.15 15.99
N PRO A 78 12.65 0.68 16.19
CA PRO A 78 12.49 2.13 16.33
C PRO A 78 11.99 2.85 15.07
N ARG A 79 12.12 2.21 13.90
CA ARG A 79 11.64 2.72 12.60
C ARG A 79 10.26 2.19 12.20
N VAL A 80 9.60 1.42 13.07
CA VAL A 80 8.27 0.84 12.79
C VAL A 80 7.24 1.47 13.71
N HIS A 81 6.25 2.11 13.10
CA HIS A 81 5.11 2.71 13.75
C HIS A 81 3.88 1.82 13.54
N TRP A 82 3.52 1.06 14.56
CA TRP A 82 2.35 0.19 14.53
C TRP A 82 1.08 0.99 14.80
N GLU A 83 0.22 1.08 13.79
CA GLU A 83 -1.02 1.84 13.85
C GLU A 83 -2.24 0.94 13.83
N MET A 84 -3.17 1.21 14.75
CA MET A 84 -4.46 0.54 14.77
C MET A 84 -5.38 1.16 13.72
N GLY A 85 -5.86 0.35 12.78
CA GLY A 85 -6.79 0.83 11.76
C GLY A 85 -7.45 -0.29 10.97
N ASP A 86 -8.58 0.05 10.36
CA ASP A 86 -9.38 -0.82 9.50
C ASP A 86 -9.72 -0.07 8.21
N LEU A 87 -9.75 -0.77 7.07
CA LEU A 87 -10.12 -0.18 5.79
C LEU A 87 -11.59 0.31 5.76
N LEU A 88 -12.43 -0.26 6.61
CA LEU A 88 -13.83 0.15 6.78
C LEU A 88 -14.00 1.32 7.75
N ASP A 89 -12.97 1.66 8.51
CA ASP A 89 -12.96 2.79 9.44
C ASP A 89 -12.21 3.98 8.83
N LEU A 90 -12.96 4.85 8.16
CA LEU A 90 -12.45 6.06 7.52
C LEU A 90 -11.71 6.99 8.50
N GLU A 91 -12.15 7.06 9.76
CA GLU A 91 -11.50 7.93 10.75
C GLU A 91 -10.09 7.43 11.06
N SER A 92 -9.93 6.11 11.23
CA SER A 92 -8.61 5.51 11.41
C SER A 92 -7.68 5.78 10.22
N LEU A 93 -8.19 5.65 8.99
CA LEU A 93 -7.43 5.91 7.77
C LEU A 93 -6.99 7.38 7.70
N LYS A 94 -7.94 8.30 7.89
CA LYS A 94 -7.66 9.75 7.86
C LYS A 94 -6.68 10.17 8.94
N ARG A 95 -6.81 9.60 10.14
CA ARG A 95 -5.88 9.83 11.26
C ARG A 95 -4.46 9.39 10.90
N ILE A 96 -4.28 8.17 10.43
CA ILE A 96 -2.96 7.63 10.03
C ILE A 96 -2.34 8.50 8.92
N LEU A 97 -3.11 8.80 7.87
CA LEU A 97 -2.62 9.59 6.75
C LEU A 97 -2.26 11.04 7.15
N THR A 98 -3.04 11.66 8.03
CA THR A 98 -2.79 13.03 8.50
C THR A 98 -1.55 13.11 9.38
N THR A 99 -1.36 12.12 10.26
CA THR A 99 -0.22 12.05 11.18
C THR A 99 1.10 11.83 10.45
N TYR A 100 1.14 10.82 9.55
CA TYR A 100 2.41 10.36 8.97
C TYR A 100 2.67 10.90 7.57
N LYS A 101 1.64 11.29 6.82
CA LYS A 101 1.75 11.80 5.43
C LYS A 101 2.67 10.95 4.54
N PRO A 102 2.38 9.64 4.39
CA PRO A 102 3.27 8.71 3.70
C PRO A 102 3.45 9.08 2.23
N VAL A 103 4.66 8.90 1.71
CA VAL A 103 4.96 9.13 0.27
C VAL A 103 4.69 7.91 -0.59
N ARG A 104 4.62 6.73 0.04
CA ARG A 104 4.25 5.46 -0.61
C ARG A 104 3.27 4.69 0.24
N CYS A 105 2.37 3.96 -0.40
CA CYS A 105 1.47 3.03 0.24
C CYS A 105 1.56 1.66 -0.43
N PHE A 106 1.98 0.65 0.32
CA PHE A 106 1.86 -0.76 -0.06
C PHE A 106 0.54 -1.30 0.50
N HIS A 107 -0.44 -1.44 -0.37
CA HIS A 107 -1.76 -1.90 -0.01
C HIS A 107 -1.85 -3.43 -0.09
N THR A 108 -1.66 -4.10 1.05
CA THR A 108 -1.69 -5.57 1.18
C THR A 108 -2.86 -6.08 2.03
N ALA A 109 -3.62 -5.17 2.66
CA ALA A 109 -4.79 -5.53 3.45
C ALA A 109 -5.94 -6.00 2.56
N GLY A 110 -6.51 -7.16 2.90
CA GLY A 110 -7.67 -7.73 2.22
C GLY A 110 -8.07 -9.08 2.79
N MET A 111 -9.27 -9.54 2.47
CA MET A 111 -9.68 -10.93 2.63
C MET A 111 -9.08 -11.74 1.49
N SER A 112 -7.98 -12.46 1.79
CA SER A 112 -7.21 -13.22 0.80
C SER A 112 -7.47 -14.73 0.82
N HIS A 113 -8.19 -15.25 1.82
CA HIS A 113 -8.52 -16.68 1.88
C HIS A 113 -9.75 -17.00 1.03
N VAL A 114 -9.51 -17.61 -0.14
CA VAL A 114 -10.54 -17.91 -1.15
C VAL A 114 -11.76 -18.66 -0.59
N PRO A 115 -11.62 -19.77 0.19
CA PRO A 115 -12.77 -20.43 0.80
C PRO A 115 -13.61 -19.53 1.72
N THR A 116 -12.99 -18.65 2.50
CA THR A 116 -13.72 -17.67 3.33
C THR A 116 -14.48 -16.67 2.47
N ALA A 117 -13.87 -16.19 1.38
CA ALA A 117 -14.53 -15.27 0.45
C ALA A 117 -15.77 -15.88 -0.19
N TRP A 118 -15.75 -17.17 -0.55
CA TRP A 118 -16.94 -17.88 -1.04
C TRP A 118 -18.04 -18.02 0.00
N ARG A 119 -17.66 -18.23 1.27
CA ARG A 119 -18.62 -18.36 2.37
C ARG A 119 -19.22 -17.01 2.78
N PHE A 120 -18.44 -15.94 2.68
CA PHE A 120 -18.82 -14.59 3.11
C PHE A 120 -18.54 -13.56 1.99
N PRO A 121 -19.26 -13.64 0.86
CA PRO A 121 -18.98 -12.80 -0.30
C PRO A 121 -19.26 -11.32 -0.04
N GLN A 122 -20.24 -11.00 0.81
CA GLN A 122 -20.52 -9.62 1.22
C GLN A 122 -19.35 -9.02 2.00
N ASP A 123 -18.80 -9.75 2.97
CA ASP A 123 -17.64 -9.31 3.76
C ASP A 123 -16.39 -9.16 2.88
N CYS A 124 -16.20 -10.08 1.91
CA CYS A 124 -15.16 -9.96 0.91
C CYS A 124 -15.28 -8.66 0.11
N MET A 125 -16.48 -8.34 -0.40
CA MET A 125 -16.72 -7.10 -1.15
C MET A 125 -16.57 -5.86 -0.28
N GLN A 126 -17.03 -5.90 0.98
CA GLN A 126 -16.82 -4.81 1.92
C GLN A 126 -15.33 -4.53 2.10
N VAL A 127 -14.52 -5.54 2.43
CA VAL A 127 -13.11 -5.32 2.70
C VAL A 127 -12.31 -5.00 1.43
N ASN A 128 -12.42 -5.83 0.39
CA ASN A 128 -11.54 -5.77 -0.78
C ASN A 128 -11.94 -4.68 -1.79
N VAL A 129 -13.22 -4.29 -1.83
CA VAL A 129 -13.70 -3.25 -2.77
C VAL A 129 -13.98 -1.96 -2.02
N ILE A 130 -14.91 -1.97 -1.06
CA ILE A 130 -15.30 -0.74 -0.35
C ILE A 130 -14.15 -0.21 0.51
N GLY A 131 -13.47 -1.07 1.25
CA GLY A 131 -12.31 -0.72 2.06
C GLY A 131 -11.14 -0.18 1.22
N GLN A 132 -10.95 -0.74 0.02
CA GLN A 132 -9.95 -0.22 -0.92
C GLN A 132 -10.32 1.18 -1.43
N ILE A 133 -11.58 1.41 -1.79
CA ILE A 133 -12.07 2.74 -2.20
C ILE A 133 -11.88 3.75 -1.06
N ASN A 134 -12.22 3.37 0.18
CA ASN A 134 -12.03 4.21 1.35
C ASN A 134 -10.56 4.65 1.51
N LEU A 135 -9.62 3.72 1.38
CA LEU A 135 -8.19 4.01 1.43
C LEU A 135 -7.77 4.96 0.30
N PHE A 136 -8.22 4.72 -0.93
CA PHE A 136 -7.82 5.52 -2.08
C PHE A 136 -8.39 6.93 -2.02
N GLU A 137 -9.66 7.09 -1.63
CA GLU A 137 -10.25 8.40 -1.44
C GLU A 137 -9.58 9.17 -0.30
N ALA A 138 -9.26 8.50 0.82
CA ALA A 138 -8.54 9.14 1.91
C ALA A 138 -7.13 9.58 1.49
N ILE A 139 -6.41 8.77 0.70
CA ILE A 139 -5.11 9.14 0.13
C ILE A 139 -5.26 10.30 -0.86
N ARG A 140 -6.25 10.25 -1.75
CA ARG A 140 -6.51 11.32 -2.73
C ARG A 140 -6.79 12.66 -2.05
N GLU A 141 -7.49 12.65 -0.92
CA GLU A 141 -7.83 13.84 -0.14
C GLU A 141 -6.64 14.38 0.66
N ILE A 142 -5.88 13.51 1.34
CA ILE A 142 -4.89 13.93 2.36
C ILE A 142 -3.45 13.89 1.83
N CYS A 143 -3.11 12.89 1.01
CA CYS A 143 -1.77 12.62 0.50
C CYS A 143 -1.78 12.39 -1.01
N PRO A 144 -2.21 13.36 -1.84
CA PRO A 144 -2.43 13.15 -3.29
C PRO A 144 -1.17 12.74 -4.07
N GLU A 145 0.02 13.07 -3.56
CA GLU A 145 1.31 12.69 -4.15
C GLU A 145 1.80 11.28 -3.71
N CYS A 146 1.03 10.58 -2.87
CA CYS A 146 1.37 9.25 -2.40
C CYS A 146 1.27 8.24 -3.55
N CYS A 147 2.37 7.53 -3.82
CA CYS A 147 2.35 6.44 -4.80
C CYS A 147 1.76 5.18 -4.16
N ILE A 148 0.71 4.62 -4.75
CA ILE A 148 0.04 3.42 -4.25
C ILE A 148 0.46 2.21 -5.09
N GLN A 149 0.90 1.15 -4.42
CA GLN A 149 1.05 -0.18 -5.01
C GLN A 149 0.02 -1.12 -4.36
N THR A 150 -0.85 -1.68 -5.19
CA THR A 150 -1.91 -2.61 -4.79
C THR A 150 -1.48 -4.04 -5.05
N CYS A 151 -1.71 -4.94 -4.09
CA CYS A 151 -1.56 -6.38 -4.32
C CYS A 151 -2.83 -6.95 -4.96
N GLY A 152 -2.67 -7.57 -6.13
CA GLY A 152 -3.70 -8.41 -6.76
C GLY A 152 -3.38 -9.89 -6.60
N SER A 153 -4.29 -10.74 -7.10
CA SER A 153 -4.13 -12.20 -7.07
C SER A 153 -4.26 -12.81 -8.47
N SER A 154 -3.59 -13.94 -8.70
CA SER A 154 -3.80 -14.75 -9.92
C SER A 154 -5.27 -15.20 -10.05
N GLU A 155 -6.01 -15.29 -8.95
CA GLU A 155 -7.44 -15.60 -8.91
C GLU A 155 -8.30 -14.63 -9.74
N GLU A 156 -7.84 -13.40 -9.95
CA GLU A 156 -8.55 -12.41 -10.79
C GLU A 156 -8.61 -12.82 -12.26
N TYR A 157 -7.66 -13.64 -12.72
CA TYR A 157 -7.61 -14.12 -14.10
C TYR A 157 -8.45 -15.37 -14.32
N GLY A 158 -8.94 -16.02 -13.26
CA GLY A 158 -9.75 -17.22 -13.34
C GLY A 158 -8.98 -18.44 -13.84
N LEU A 159 -9.63 -19.25 -14.68
CA LEU A 159 -9.02 -20.45 -15.25
C LEU A 159 -7.99 -20.06 -16.32
N VAL A 160 -6.71 -20.13 -15.97
CA VAL A 160 -5.55 -19.84 -16.84
C VAL A 160 -4.83 -21.09 -17.31
#